data_AF-A0A1E7XXN7-F1
#
_entry.id   AF-A0A1E7XXN7-F1
#
_cell.length_a   1.000
_cell.length_b   1.000
_cell.length_c   1.000
_cell.angle_alpha   90.00
_cell.angle_beta   90.00
_cell.angle_gamma   90.00
#
_symmetry.space_group_name_H-M   'P 1'
#
loop_
_entity.id
_entity.type
_entity.pdbx_description
1 polymer ?
#
loop_
_entity_poly.entity_id
_entity_poly.type
_entity_poly.pdbx_seq_one_letter_code
_entity_poly.pdbx_strand_id
1 'polypeptide(L)'
;MLDLEQLLSDLRDLEHELNSMGVEAVLDERDDGMPEFHFGEFGGGLSWWVNKGFYLTIWAGNLSDVYDTNIFREFRHELMRRLADQYEGKAQDTRDTWGRLCGDDTPMPANLAEKADEYERVAERLHDAIRDDGVPVFIDNFADFKLLRQHDPRDLLTDVTGQRLRDMGLVERKYCPGDVFDELTDKGRAAVEYTARTMGISLN
;
A
#
# COMPACT_ATOMS: atom_id res chain seq x y z
N MET A 1 -15.56 -7.51 18.25
CA MET A 1 -16.21 -6.20 18.33
C MET A 1 -15.11 -5.21 18.62
N LEU A 2 -14.84 -4.29 17.70
CA LEU A 2 -13.82 -3.26 17.89
C LEU A 2 -14.27 -2.33 19.02
N ASP A 3 -13.33 -1.92 19.88
CA ASP A 3 -13.56 -0.86 20.84
C ASP A 3 -13.46 0.47 20.11
N LEU A 4 -14.60 1.15 19.96
CA LEU A 4 -14.69 2.41 19.21
C LEU A 4 -13.82 3.49 19.85
N GLU A 5 -13.74 3.56 21.18
CA GLU A 5 -12.91 4.55 21.86
C GLU A 5 -11.42 4.34 21.56
N GLN A 6 -10.99 3.07 21.57
CA GLN A 6 -9.62 2.71 21.21
C GLN A 6 -9.33 3.05 19.74
N LEU A 7 -10.23 2.73 18.81
CA LEU A 7 -10.04 3.07 17.39
C LEU A 7 -9.93 4.58 17.15
N LEU A 8 -10.74 5.38 17.83
CA LEU A 8 -10.66 6.84 17.73
C LEU A 8 -9.34 7.37 18.31
N SER A 9 -8.82 6.76 19.38
CA SER A 9 -7.49 7.06 19.89
C SER A 9 -6.41 6.69 18.89
N ASP A 10 -6.47 5.48 18.34
CA ASP A 10 -5.51 4.95 17.38
C ASP A 10 -5.44 5.82 16.10
N LEU A 11 -6.58 6.32 15.62
CA LEU A 11 -6.64 7.23 14.47
C LEU A 11 -6.00 8.60 14.76
N ARG A 12 -6.17 9.13 15.98
CA ARG A 12 -5.50 10.39 16.39
C ARG A 12 -3.99 10.20 16.56
N ASP A 13 -3.58 9.07 17.13
CA ASP A 13 -2.17 8.74 17.23
C ASP A 13 -1.54 8.59 15.84
N LEU A 14 -2.27 8.00 14.89
CA LEU A 14 -1.86 7.92 13.49
C LEU A 14 -1.74 9.29 12.82
N GLU A 15 -2.67 10.22 13.08
CA GLU A 15 -2.57 11.60 12.60
C GLU A 15 -1.24 12.24 13.07
N HIS A 16 -0.92 12.11 14.35
CA HIS A 16 0.33 12.63 14.91
C HIS A 16 1.55 11.93 14.32
N GLU A 17 1.48 10.62 14.13
CA GLU A 17 2.55 9.81 13.54
C GLU A 17 2.85 10.28 12.11
N LEU A 18 1.82 10.40 11.26
CA LEU A 18 1.93 10.88 9.88
C LEU A 18 2.51 12.30 9.81
N ASN A 19 2.00 13.22 10.64
CA ASN A 19 2.51 14.58 10.72
C ASN A 19 4.00 14.62 11.12
N SER A 20 4.44 13.74 12.02
CA SER A 20 5.85 13.66 12.42
C SER A 20 6.78 13.21 11.28
N MET A 21 6.25 12.49 10.28
CA MET A 21 7.00 12.06 9.09
C MET A 21 7.07 13.15 8.01
N GLY A 22 6.26 14.20 8.11
CA GLY A 22 6.13 15.24 7.09
C GLY A 22 4.92 15.06 6.17
N VAL A 23 3.98 14.18 6.52
CA VAL A 23 2.68 14.08 5.85
C VAL A 23 1.76 15.15 6.42
N GLU A 24 1.14 15.96 5.56
CA GLU A 24 0.13 16.94 5.98
C GLU A 24 -1.21 16.22 6.27
N ALA A 25 -1.26 15.47 7.38
CA ALA A 25 -2.42 14.68 7.77
C ALA A 25 -3.35 15.49 8.67
N VAL A 26 -4.63 15.48 8.32
CA VAL A 26 -5.73 16.02 9.14
C VAL A 26 -6.79 14.95 9.25
N LEU A 27 -7.15 14.59 10.48
CA LEU A 27 -8.29 13.71 10.77
C LEU A 27 -9.55 14.58 10.93
N ASP A 28 -10.40 14.59 9.92
CA ASP A 28 -11.63 15.39 9.91
C ASP A 28 -12.86 14.51 10.14
N GLU A 29 -13.99 15.13 10.46
CA GLU A 29 -15.28 14.46 10.62
C GLU A 29 -16.10 14.55 9.33
N ARG A 30 -16.49 13.40 8.78
CA ARG A 30 -17.40 13.31 7.63
C ARG A 30 -18.83 13.72 8.00
N ASP A 31 -19.66 13.93 6.98
CA ASP A 31 -21.09 14.22 7.13
C ASP A 31 -21.86 13.17 7.95
N ASP A 32 -21.38 11.91 7.98
CA ASP A 32 -21.96 10.82 8.76
C ASP A 32 -21.37 10.69 10.18
N GLY A 33 -20.53 11.64 10.60
CA GLY A 33 -19.89 11.70 11.91
C GLY A 33 -18.67 10.78 12.05
N MET A 34 -18.20 10.15 10.96
CA MET A 34 -17.06 9.24 11.01
C MET A 34 -15.74 9.98 10.74
N PRO A 35 -14.67 9.71 11.50
CA PRO A 35 -13.37 10.32 11.27
C PRO A 35 -12.69 9.79 10.00
N GLU A 36 -12.11 10.68 9.21
CA GLU A 36 -11.47 10.37 7.92
C GLU A 36 -10.26 11.27 7.63
N PHE A 37 -9.24 10.68 7.02
CA PHE A 37 -8.11 11.39 6.44
C PHE A 37 -8.37 11.68 4.96
N HIS A 38 -7.94 12.86 4.50
CA HIS A 38 -7.99 13.26 3.10
C HIS A 38 -6.61 13.68 2.58
N PHE A 39 -6.14 13.04 1.51
CA PHE A 39 -4.83 13.26 0.87
C PHE A 39 -4.96 13.60 -0.62
N GLY A 40 -6.02 14.34 -0.98
CA GLY A 40 -6.37 14.67 -2.37
C GLY A 40 -7.38 13.67 -2.92
N GLU A 41 -7.01 12.94 -3.98
CA GLU A 41 -7.85 11.88 -4.58
C GLU A 41 -7.81 10.56 -3.79
N PHE A 42 -7.35 10.57 -2.55
CA PHE A 42 -7.17 9.37 -1.74
C PHE A 42 -7.43 9.72 -0.28
N GLY A 43 -7.92 8.75 0.49
CA GLY A 43 -8.12 8.90 1.91
C GLY A 43 -8.57 7.62 2.57
N GLY A 44 -8.86 7.71 3.85
CA GLY A 44 -9.32 6.56 4.61
C GLY A 44 -9.60 6.90 6.05
N GLY A 45 -10.41 6.07 6.69
CA GLY A 45 -10.90 6.35 8.03
C GLY A 45 -11.84 5.28 8.52
N LEU A 46 -12.63 5.66 9.52
CA LEU A 46 -13.66 4.80 10.08
C LEU A 46 -14.89 4.81 9.19
N SER A 47 -15.52 3.65 9.04
CA SER A 47 -16.80 3.47 8.37
C SER A 47 -17.68 2.53 9.17
N TRP A 48 -18.99 2.55 8.88
CA TRP A 48 -19.96 1.66 9.49
C TRP A 48 -20.92 1.12 8.45
N TRP A 49 -21.17 -0.19 8.51
CA TRP A 49 -22.17 -0.84 7.68
C TRP A 49 -23.07 -1.77 8.49
N VAL A 50 -24.38 -1.78 8.21
CA VAL A 50 -25.41 -2.51 8.98
C VAL A 50 -25.03 -3.96 9.26
N ASN A 51 -24.41 -4.65 8.28
CA ASN A 51 -24.06 -6.06 8.38
C ASN A 51 -22.58 -6.32 8.72
N LYS A 52 -21.72 -5.29 8.70
CA LYS A 52 -20.27 -5.42 9.01
C LYS A 52 -19.91 -4.82 10.38
N GLY A 53 -20.74 -3.92 10.91
CA GLY A 53 -20.38 -3.08 12.05
C GLY A 53 -19.41 -1.97 11.64
N PHE A 54 -18.64 -1.48 12.62
CA PHE A 54 -17.53 -0.55 12.37
C PHE A 54 -16.35 -1.27 11.71
N TYR A 55 -15.77 -0.63 10.70
CA TYR A 55 -14.60 -1.10 9.97
C TYR A 55 -13.75 0.10 9.51
N LEU A 56 -12.48 -0.15 9.20
CA LEU A 56 -11.60 0.85 8.63
C LEU A 56 -11.55 0.65 7.12
N THR A 57 -11.58 1.76 6.39
CA THR A 57 -11.61 1.73 4.93
C THR A 57 -10.69 2.76 4.32
N ILE A 58 -10.25 2.47 3.12
CA ILE A 58 -9.46 3.34 2.26
C ILE A 58 -10.22 3.49 0.93
N TRP A 59 -10.33 4.71 0.44
CA TRP A 59 -10.93 5.05 -0.86
C TRP A 59 -9.91 5.71 -1.78
N ALA A 60 -10.15 5.62 -3.09
CA ALA A 60 -9.30 6.22 -4.11
C ALA A 60 -10.15 6.77 -5.28
N GLY A 61 -10.09 8.07 -5.50
CA GLY A 61 -10.91 8.81 -6.46
C GLY A 61 -12.38 8.61 -6.17
N ASN A 62 -13.12 8.17 -7.20
CA ASN A 62 -14.55 7.83 -7.08
C ASN A 62 -14.80 6.38 -6.62
N LEU A 63 -13.74 5.60 -6.36
CA LEU A 63 -13.86 4.22 -5.90
C LEU A 63 -13.90 4.22 -4.37
N SER A 64 -15.08 3.91 -3.82
CA SER A 64 -15.25 3.60 -2.40
C SER A 64 -14.61 2.27 -2.06
N ASP A 65 -14.04 2.16 -0.86
CA ASP A 65 -13.60 0.89 -0.23
C ASP A 65 -12.66 0.06 -1.13
N VAL A 66 -11.62 0.69 -1.69
CA VAL A 66 -10.55 -0.04 -2.42
C VAL A 66 -9.73 -0.94 -1.51
N TYR A 67 -9.87 -0.76 -0.19
CA TYR A 67 -9.35 -1.64 0.85
C TYR A 67 -10.22 -1.47 2.11
N ASP A 68 -10.64 -2.56 2.75
CA ASP A 68 -11.32 -2.53 4.04
C ASP A 68 -10.72 -3.56 5.02
N THR A 69 -10.74 -3.24 6.31
CA THR A 69 -10.27 -4.16 7.36
C THR A 69 -10.93 -3.84 8.70
N ASN A 70 -10.98 -4.86 9.57
CA ASN A 70 -11.35 -4.70 10.97
C ASN A 70 -10.12 -4.66 11.90
N ILE A 71 -8.92 -4.49 11.35
CA ILE A 71 -7.66 -4.54 12.09
C ILE A 71 -6.89 -3.24 11.86
N PHE A 72 -6.77 -2.42 12.91
CA PHE A 72 -6.14 -1.09 12.82
C PHE A 72 -4.71 -1.14 12.27
N ARG A 73 -3.91 -2.11 12.72
CA ARG A 73 -2.52 -2.28 12.24
C ARG A 73 -2.44 -2.44 10.72
N GLU A 74 -3.39 -3.16 10.13
CA GLU A 74 -3.43 -3.42 8.69
C GLU A 74 -3.89 -2.17 7.92
N PHE A 75 -4.86 -1.43 8.47
CA PHE A 75 -5.27 -0.13 7.95
C PHE A 75 -4.12 0.88 7.96
N ARG A 76 -3.44 1.03 9.11
CA ARG A 76 -2.26 1.90 9.25
C ARG A 76 -1.20 1.54 8.21
N HIS A 77 -0.86 0.26 8.10
CA HIS A 77 0.14 -0.22 7.14
C HIS A 77 -0.24 0.17 5.71
N GLU A 78 -1.46 -0.14 5.29
CA GLU A 78 -1.89 0.08 3.91
C GLU A 78 -2.06 1.57 3.59
N LEU A 79 -2.51 2.37 4.55
CA LEU A 79 -2.58 3.83 4.40
C LEU A 79 -1.18 4.42 4.20
N MET A 80 -0.22 4.04 5.05
CA MET A 80 1.17 4.51 4.95
C MET A 80 1.85 4.04 3.67
N ARG A 81 1.62 2.78 3.25
CA ARG A 81 2.16 2.24 2.00
C ARG A 81 1.70 3.06 0.80
N ARG A 82 0.40 3.37 0.72
CA ARG A 82 -0.17 4.15 -0.38
C ARG A 82 0.25 5.61 -0.34
N LEU A 83 0.42 6.18 0.86
CA LEU A 83 1.02 7.49 1.01
C LEU A 83 2.46 7.50 0.49
N ALA A 84 3.27 6.48 0.80
CA ALA A 84 4.62 6.37 0.29
C ALA A 84 4.62 6.37 -1.24
N ASP A 85 3.82 5.51 -1.87
CA ASP A 85 3.65 5.46 -3.33
C ASP A 85 3.25 6.85 -3.90
N GLN A 86 2.36 7.58 -3.23
CA GLN A 86 1.94 8.92 -3.65
C GLN A 86 3.07 9.95 -3.55
N TYR A 87 3.89 9.90 -2.50
CA TYR A 87 5.03 10.80 -2.31
C TYR A 87 6.16 10.48 -3.30
N GLU A 88 6.44 9.21 -3.59
CA GLU A 88 7.35 8.80 -4.67
C GLU A 88 6.85 9.32 -6.03
N GLY A 89 5.56 9.16 -6.31
CA GLY A 89 4.92 9.68 -7.51
C GLY A 89 5.08 11.21 -7.63
N LYS A 90 4.85 11.96 -6.55
CA LYS A 90 5.06 13.42 -6.54
C LYS A 90 6.52 13.81 -6.81
N ALA A 91 7.48 13.07 -6.27
CA ALA A 91 8.90 13.29 -6.52
C ALA A 91 9.25 13.06 -7.99
N GLN A 92 8.80 11.94 -8.55
CA GLN A 92 9.01 11.60 -9.95
C GLN A 92 8.33 12.60 -10.89
N ASP A 93 7.06 12.92 -10.65
CA ASP A 93 6.28 13.88 -11.45
C ASP A 93 6.94 15.26 -11.48
N THR A 94 7.53 15.69 -10.36
CA THR A 94 8.28 16.95 -10.29
C THR A 94 9.47 16.94 -11.26
N ARG A 95 10.23 15.84 -11.29
CA ARG A 95 11.40 15.68 -12.17
C ARG A 95 11.00 15.51 -13.64
N ASP A 96 9.99 14.68 -13.91
CA ASP A 96 9.48 14.44 -15.27
C ASP A 96 8.88 15.70 -15.88
N THR A 97 8.12 16.47 -15.10
CA THR A 97 7.54 17.74 -15.57
C THR A 97 8.63 18.72 -15.95
N TRP A 98 9.71 18.80 -15.16
CA TRP A 98 10.87 19.62 -15.51
C TRP A 98 11.54 19.16 -16.81
N GLY A 99 11.85 17.87 -16.93
CA GLY A 99 12.45 17.30 -18.14
C GLY A 99 11.61 17.56 -19.39
N ARG A 100 10.27 17.44 -19.30
CA ARG A 100 9.36 17.75 -20.41
C ARG A 100 9.35 19.24 -20.79
N LEU A 101 9.51 20.14 -19.84
CA LEU A 101 9.48 21.59 -20.08
C LEU A 101 10.82 22.15 -20.59
N CYS A 102 11.94 21.57 -20.16
CA CYS A 102 13.27 22.14 -20.36
C CYS A 102 14.28 21.21 -21.06
N GLY A 103 13.92 19.96 -21.32
CA GLY A 103 14.81 18.92 -21.83
C GLY A 103 15.67 18.32 -20.72
N ASP A 104 15.98 17.02 -20.84
CA ASP A 104 16.70 16.24 -19.82
C ASP A 104 18.13 16.75 -19.54
N ASP A 105 18.73 17.47 -20.50
CA ASP A 105 20.07 18.06 -20.36
C ASP A 105 20.09 19.37 -19.54
N THR A 106 18.92 19.94 -19.21
CA THR A 106 18.83 21.18 -18.44
C THR A 106 18.72 20.86 -16.94
N PRO A 107 19.68 21.30 -16.09
CA PRO A 107 19.63 21.01 -14.67
C PRO A 107 18.42 21.65 -14.00
N MET A 108 17.78 20.91 -13.10
CA MET A 108 16.62 21.38 -12.35
C MET A 108 17.03 22.49 -11.36
N PRO A 109 16.24 23.57 -11.23
CA PRO A 109 16.45 24.60 -10.23
C PRO A 109 16.49 24.04 -8.82
N ALA A 110 17.37 24.59 -7.98
CA ALA A 110 17.65 24.04 -6.65
C ALA A 110 16.39 23.90 -5.77
N ASN A 111 15.44 24.84 -5.86
CA ASN A 111 14.19 24.80 -5.10
C ASN A 111 13.24 23.68 -5.56
N LEU A 112 13.26 23.29 -6.84
CA LEU A 112 12.48 22.17 -7.34
C LEU A 112 13.14 20.84 -7.02
N ALA A 113 14.48 20.79 -7.08
CA ALA A 113 15.26 19.64 -6.63
C ALA A 113 15.04 19.35 -5.14
N GLU A 114 15.15 20.38 -4.29
CA GLU A 114 14.92 20.25 -2.86
C GLU A 114 13.51 19.74 -2.55
N LYS A 115 12.50 20.19 -3.29
CA LYS A 115 11.12 19.73 -3.14
C LYS A 115 10.93 18.26 -3.54
N ALA A 116 11.54 17.83 -4.65
CA ALA A 116 11.49 16.42 -5.06
C ALA A 116 12.18 15.52 -4.02
N ASP A 117 13.33 15.95 -3.52
CA ASP A 117 14.08 15.23 -2.48
C ASP A 117 13.31 15.20 -1.15
N GLU A 118 12.55 16.24 -0.81
CA GLU A 118 11.67 16.25 0.36
C GLU A 118 10.59 15.18 0.24
N TYR A 119 9.94 15.06 -0.91
CA TYR A 119 8.96 14.02 -1.16
C TYR A 119 9.54 12.60 -1.03
N GLU A 120 10.74 12.37 -1.57
CA GLU A 120 11.43 11.07 -1.40
C GLU A 120 11.74 10.76 0.06
N ARG A 121 12.19 11.74 0.83
CA ARG A 121 12.45 11.53 2.27
C ARG A 121 11.19 11.20 3.05
N VAL A 122 10.04 11.78 2.68
CA VAL A 122 8.75 11.42 3.31
C VAL A 122 8.36 10.00 2.93
N ALA A 123 8.48 9.61 1.66
CA ALA A 123 8.22 8.24 1.22
C ALA A 123 9.13 7.22 1.92
N GLU A 124 10.43 7.51 2.04
CA GLU A 124 11.39 6.66 2.74
C GLU A 124 11.00 6.46 4.21
N ARG A 125 10.62 7.54 4.92
CA ARG A 125 10.13 7.45 6.31
C ARG A 125 8.88 6.59 6.44
N LEU A 126 7.94 6.74 5.51
CA LEU A 126 6.72 5.94 5.49
C LEU A 126 7.04 4.45 5.26
N HIS A 127 7.92 4.13 4.32
CA HIS A 127 8.39 2.76 4.10
C HIS A 127 9.11 2.18 5.32
N ASP A 128 10.01 2.94 5.93
CA ASP A 128 10.72 2.52 7.14
C ASP A 128 9.75 2.24 8.31
N ALA A 129 8.70 3.04 8.45
CA ALA A 129 7.69 2.90 9.50
C ALA A 129 6.82 1.64 9.38
N ILE A 130 6.79 1.01 8.20
CA ILE A 130 5.98 -0.20 7.92
C ILE A 130 6.83 -1.43 7.56
N ARG A 131 8.14 -1.28 7.33
CA ARG A 131 9.01 -2.35 6.83
C ARG A 131 8.93 -3.65 7.64
N ASP A 132 8.94 -3.51 8.96
CA ASP A 132 9.02 -4.64 9.90
C ASP A 132 7.78 -4.73 10.80
N ASP A 133 6.67 -4.12 10.36
CA ASP A 133 5.42 -4.11 11.12
C ASP A 133 4.62 -5.40 10.98
N GLY A 134 5.18 -6.47 10.40
CA GLY A 134 4.58 -7.81 10.37
C GLY A 134 3.24 -7.93 9.63
N VAL A 135 2.77 -6.89 8.93
CA VAL A 135 1.59 -6.99 8.07
C VAL A 135 2.02 -7.60 6.72
N PRO A 136 1.34 -8.65 6.23
CA PRO A 136 1.64 -9.21 4.92
C PRO A 136 1.38 -8.22 3.80
N VAL A 137 2.05 -8.41 2.66
CA VAL A 137 1.87 -7.56 1.48
C VAL A 137 0.46 -7.73 0.93
N PHE A 138 -0.26 -6.61 0.75
CA PHE A 138 -1.51 -6.59 -0.01
C PHE A 138 -1.20 -6.61 -1.51
N ILE A 139 -1.78 -7.56 -2.26
CA ILE A 139 -1.59 -7.66 -3.71
C ILE A 139 -2.69 -6.82 -4.39
N ASP A 140 -2.32 -5.59 -4.74
CA ASP A 140 -3.18 -4.60 -5.40
C ASP A 140 -3.60 -5.01 -6.82
N ASN A 141 -2.70 -5.66 -7.55
CA ASN A 141 -2.95 -6.16 -8.89
C ASN A 141 -3.68 -7.51 -8.84
N PHE A 142 -4.95 -7.49 -9.23
CA PHE A 142 -5.79 -8.69 -9.21
C PHE A 142 -5.29 -9.82 -10.13
N ALA A 143 -4.59 -9.51 -11.21
CA ALA A 143 -3.99 -10.53 -12.07
C ALA A 143 -2.83 -11.24 -11.37
N ASP A 144 -1.98 -10.50 -10.65
CA ASP A 144 -0.90 -11.07 -9.83
C ASP A 144 -1.48 -11.94 -8.71
N PHE A 145 -2.52 -11.46 -8.03
CA PHE A 145 -3.21 -12.24 -6.99
C PHE A 145 -3.73 -13.57 -7.54
N LYS A 146 -4.41 -13.55 -8.70
CA LYS A 146 -4.90 -14.76 -9.36
C LYS A 146 -3.77 -15.70 -9.74
N LEU A 147 -2.71 -15.16 -10.34
CA LEU A 147 -1.53 -15.90 -10.75
C LEU A 147 -0.91 -16.62 -9.56
N LEU A 148 -0.59 -15.89 -8.48
CA LEU A 148 0.01 -16.45 -7.27
C LEU A 148 -0.91 -17.48 -6.59
N ARG A 149 -2.20 -17.17 -6.47
CA ARG A 149 -3.18 -18.08 -5.83
C ARG A 149 -3.27 -19.43 -6.55
N GLN A 150 -3.18 -19.44 -7.87
CA GLN A 150 -3.40 -20.63 -8.70
C GLN A 150 -2.08 -21.22 -9.23
N HIS A 151 -0.95 -20.73 -8.74
CA HIS A 151 0.36 -21.06 -9.29
C HIS A 151 0.68 -22.55 -9.12
N ASP A 152 0.82 -23.27 -10.24
CA ASP A 152 1.50 -24.56 -10.27
C ASP A 152 3.01 -24.29 -10.25
N PRO A 153 3.78 -24.83 -9.29
CA PRO A 153 5.21 -24.59 -9.25
C PRO A 153 5.98 -24.95 -10.52
N ARG A 154 5.44 -25.87 -11.34
CA ARG A 154 6.04 -26.26 -12.62
C ARG A 154 5.77 -25.26 -13.74
N ASP A 155 4.83 -24.33 -13.57
CA ASP A 155 4.54 -23.28 -14.54
C ASP A 155 5.46 -22.08 -14.32
N LEU A 156 6.69 -22.17 -14.82
CA LEU A 156 7.73 -21.18 -14.55
C LEU A 156 7.32 -19.76 -14.98
N LEU A 157 7.40 -18.82 -14.03
CA LEU A 157 7.10 -17.42 -14.24
C LEU A 157 8.31 -16.74 -14.89
N THR A 158 8.49 -16.94 -16.19
CA THR A 158 9.68 -16.49 -16.94
C THR A 158 9.58 -15.07 -17.48
N ASP A 159 8.40 -14.47 -17.42
CA ASP A 159 8.13 -13.13 -17.91
C ASP A 159 8.51 -12.04 -16.90
N VAL A 160 8.27 -10.78 -17.29
CA VAL A 160 8.49 -9.60 -16.47
C VAL A 160 7.68 -9.67 -15.17
N THR A 161 6.45 -10.22 -15.23
CA THR A 161 5.60 -10.45 -14.06
C THR A 161 6.28 -11.38 -13.07
N GLY A 162 6.77 -12.53 -13.53
CA GLY A 162 7.47 -13.50 -12.70
C GLY A 162 8.74 -12.95 -12.08
N GLN A 163 9.51 -12.15 -12.83
CA GLN A 163 10.68 -11.50 -12.27
C GLN A 163 10.29 -10.53 -11.15
N ARG A 164 9.29 -9.66 -11.38
CA ARG A 164 8.79 -8.75 -10.35
C ARG A 164 8.30 -9.48 -9.10
N LEU A 165 7.54 -10.57 -9.25
CA LEU A 165 7.02 -11.34 -8.10
C LEU A 165 8.14 -12.03 -7.30
N ARG A 166 9.23 -12.44 -7.97
CA ARG A 166 10.45 -12.93 -7.30
C ARG A 166 11.21 -11.81 -6.61
N ASP A 167 11.34 -10.64 -7.24
CA ASP A 167 12.02 -9.48 -6.64
C ASP A 167 11.28 -8.96 -5.40
N MET A 168 9.94 -9.07 -5.38
CA MET A 168 9.12 -8.83 -4.19
C MET A 168 9.27 -9.92 -3.11
N GLY A 169 9.94 -11.03 -3.42
CA GLY A 169 10.14 -12.17 -2.52
C GLY A 169 8.88 -13.02 -2.31
N LEU A 170 7.87 -12.91 -3.18
CA LEU A 170 6.63 -13.69 -3.09
C LEU A 170 6.80 -15.10 -3.68
N VAL A 171 7.71 -15.24 -4.63
CA VAL A 171 8.04 -16.50 -5.30
C VAL A 171 9.56 -16.70 -5.24
N GLU A 172 10.00 -17.94 -5.11
CA GLU A 172 11.41 -18.33 -5.17
C GLU A 172 11.61 -19.37 -6.27
N ARG A 173 12.63 -19.17 -7.12
CA ARG A 173 13.04 -20.17 -8.10
C ARG A 173 13.97 -21.18 -7.45
N LYS A 174 13.55 -22.45 -7.46
CA LYS A 174 14.33 -23.56 -6.92
C LYS A 174 14.91 -24.39 -8.05
N TYR A 175 16.17 -24.80 -7.85
CA TYR A 175 16.93 -25.61 -8.78
C TYR A 175 17.20 -26.97 -8.14
N CYS A 176 16.59 -28.02 -8.66
CA CYS A 176 16.85 -29.39 -8.27
C CYS A 176 17.55 -30.14 -9.43
N PRO A 177 18.33 -31.20 -9.17
CA PRO A 177 18.91 -31.99 -10.25
C PRO A 177 17.82 -32.53 -11.18
N GLY A 178 17.76 -31.99 -12.40
CA GLY A 178 16.77 -32.37 -13.43
C GLY A 178 15.45 -31.59 -13.40
N ASP A 179 15.24 -30.68 -12.45
CA ASP A 179 13.99 -29.93 -12.31
C ASP A 179 14.24 -28.46 -11.92
N VAL A 180 13.40 -27.58 -12.44
CA VAL A 180 13.32 -26.17 -12.03
C VAL A 180 11.85 -25.86 -11.78
N PHE A 181 11.55 -25.22 -10.67
CA PHE A 181 10.19 -24.81 -10.32
C PHE A 181 10.21 -23.49 -9.57
N ASP A 182 9.13 -22.73 -9.70
CA ASP A 182 8.90 -21.48 -8.99
C ASP A 182 7.91 -21.78 -7.86
N GLU A 183 8.29 -21.57 -6.60
CA GLU A 183 7.42 -21.90 -5.46
C GLU A 183 7.03 -20.61 -4.72
N LEU A 184 5.78 -20.54 -4.24
CA LEU A 184 5.41 -19.50 -3.29
C LEU A 184 6.31 -19.59 -2.05
N THR A 185 6.85 -18.45 -1.63
CA THR A 185 7.52 -18.33 -0.33
C THR A 185 6.48 -18.27 0.80
N ASP A 186 6.91 -18.33 2.05
CA ASP A 186 6.02 -18.05 3.19
C ASP A 186 5.41 -16.64 3.10
N LYS A 187 6.21 -15.66 2.64
CA LYS A 187 5.74 -14.30 2.36
C LYS A 187 4.68 -14.29 1.26
N GLY A 188 4.89 -15.05 0.18
CA GLY A 188 3.93 -15.20 -0.91
C GLY A 188 2.60 -15.82 -0.48
N ARG A 189 2.65 -16.90 0.31
CA ARG A 189 1.44 -17.52 0.90
C ARG A 189 0.70 -16.56 1.80
N ALA A 190 1.40 -15.89 2.72
CA ALA A 190 0.81 -14.91 3.62
C ALA A 190 0.16 -13.74 2.84
N ALA A 191 0.80 -13.26 1.77
CA ALA A 191 0.24 -12.22 0.92
C ALA A 191 -1.05 -12.67 0.21
N VAL A 192 -1.10 -13.89 -0.34
CA VAL A 192 -2.30 -14.45 -0.96
C VAL A 192 -3.43 -14.61 0.06
N GLU A 193 -3.15 -15.16 1.24
CA GLU A 193 -4.13 -15.34 2.31
C GLU A 193 -4.69 -14.00 2.80
N TYR A 194 -3.81 -13.05 3.07
CA TYR A 194 -4.15 -11.71 3.50
C TYR A 194 -4.99 -10.97 2.46
N THR A 195 -4.58 -11.03 1.19
CA THR A 195 -5.31 -10.39 0.08
C THR A 195 -6.69 -11.00 -0.10
N ALA A 196 -6.80 -12.34 -0.10
CA ALA A 196 -8.07 -13.02 -0.25
C ALA A 196 -9.04 -12.67 0.88
N ARG A 197 -8.57 -12.65 2.13
CA ARG A 197 -9.38 -12.27 3.30
C ARG A 197 -9.88 -10.83 3.19
N THR A 198 -9.00 -9.91 2.82
CA THR A 198 -9.32 -8.47 2.67
C THR A 198 -10.31 -8.25 1.52
N MET A 199 -10.19 -8.96 0.41
CA MET A 199 -11.14 -8.88 -0.71
C MET A 199 -12.44 -9.68 -0.49
N GLY A 200 -12.59 -10.40 0.64
CA GLY A 200 -13.75 -11.28 0.88
C GLY A 200 -13.81 -12.50 -0.05
N ILE A 201 -12.67 -12.93 -0.60
CA ILE A 201 -12.56 -14.05 -1.53
C ILE A 201 -12.27 -15.34 -0.76
N SER A 202 -13.09 -16.38 -1.00
CA SER A 202 -12.82 -17.72 -0.47
C SER A 202 -11.65 -18.39 -1.20
N LEU A 203 -10.77 -19.03 -0.45
CA LEU A 203 -9.59 -19.77 -0.94
C LEU A 203 -9.87 -21.26 -1.23
N ASN A 204 -11.10 -21.73 -1.01
CA ASN A 204 -11.51 -23.10 -1.31
C ASN A 204 -11.36 -23.48 -2.80
#